data_AF-A0A958AJF6-F1
#
_entry.id   AF-A0A958AJF6-F1
#
_cell.length_a   1.000
_cell.length_b   1.000
_cell.length_c   1.000
_cell.angle_alpha   90.00
_cell.angle_beta   90.00
_cell.angle_gamma   90.00
#
_symmetry.space_group_name_H-M   'P 1'
#
loop_
_entity.id
_entity.type
_entity.pdbx_description
1 polymer ?
#
loop_
_entity_poly.entity_id
_entity_poly.type
_entity_poly.pdbx_seq_one_letter_code
_entity_poly.pdbx_strand_id
1 'polypeptide(L)'
;FRCFWSLDAAWGEFVMTPTGAELHVLQGELPLSELRLPFLGAEKAGHIQHNGQTVSAAAQGDGFHFDTPLRIGAGERLVIG
;
A
#
# COMPACT_ATOMS: atom_id res chain seq x y z
N PHE A 1 -6.62 -2.92 12.90
CA PHE A 1 -5.39 -2.38 13.53
C PHE A 1 -5.07 -1.04 12.88
N ARG A 2 -4.50 -0.08 13.59
CA ARG A 2 -4.04 1.18 13.02
C ARG A 2 -2.76 1.62 13.69
N CYS A 3 -1.77 2.04 12.91
CA CYS A 3 -0.55 2.64 13.43
C CYS A 3 -0.08 3.81 12.57
N PHE A 4 0.69 4.67 13.22
CA PHE A 4 1.51 5.67 12.56
C PHE A 4 2.84 5.05 12.16
N TRP A 5 3.35 5.43 10.99
CA TRP A 5 4.68 5.04 10.52
C TRP A 5 5.44 6.27 10.02
N SER A 6 6.77 6.21 10.13
CA SER A 6 7.67 7.23 9.61
C SER A 6 8.88 6.53 9.02
N LEU A 7 9.18 6.86 7.77
CA LEU A 7 10.40 6.50 7.07
C LEU A 7 11.14 7.81 6.71
N ASP A 8 12.33 7.69 6.13
CA ASP A 8 13.17 8.86 5.82
C ASP A 8 12.48 9.81 4.82
N ALA A 9 11.83 9.26 3.78
CA ALA A 9 11.24 10.04 2.70
C ALA A 9 9.78 10.49 2.94
N ALA A 10 9.07 9.84 3.88
CA ALA A 10 7.64 10.06 4.10
C ALA A 10 7.16 9.55 5.46
N TRP A 11 6.00 10.01 5.90
CA TRP A 11 5.29 9.48 7.06
C TRP A 11 3.78 9.48 6.86
N GLY A 12 3.08 8.65 7.63
CA GLY A 12 1.63 8.58 7.55
C GLY A 12 1.02 7.50 8.41
N GLU A 13 -0.11 6.95 7.94
CA GLU A 13 -0.88 5.96 8.68
C GLU A 13 -1.03 4.67 7.88
N PHE A 14 -1.05 3.56 8.61
CA PHE A 14 -1.44 2.26 8.09
C PHE A 14 -2.69 1.79 8.83
N VAL A 15 -3.70 1.37 8.07
CA VAL A 15 -4.99 0.91 8.59
C VAL A 15 -5.26 -0.49 8.05
N MET A 16 -5.34 -1.48 8.93
CA MET A 16 -5.77 -2.83 8.59
C MET A 16 -7.26 -2.98 8.85
N THR A 17 -8.01 -3.40 7.82
CA THR A 17 -9.45 -3.67 7.86
C THR A 17 -9.71 -5.18 7.86
N PRO A 18 -10.95 -5.65 8.09
CA PRO A 18 -11.27 -7.08 8.02
C PRO A 18 -11.05 -7.71 6.64
N THR A 19 -11.09 -6.92 5.57
CA THR A 19 -11.01 -7.39 4.17
C THR A 19 -9.75 -6.93 3.46
N GLY A 20 -8.86 -6.19 4.12
CA GLY A 20 -7.76 -5.55 3.42
C GLY A 20 -6.94 -4.59 4.28
N ALA A 21 -6.37 -3.59 3.62
CA ALA A 21 -5.58 -2.55 4.27
C ALA A 21 -5.59 -1.24 3.49
N GLU A 22 -5.24 -0.16 4.18
CA GLU A 22 -4.99 1.15 3.59
C GLU A 22 -3.63 1.69 4.07
N LEU A 23 -2.88 2.27 3.15
CA LEU A 23 -1.63 3.00 3.43
C LEU A 23 -1.82 4.45 3.03
N HIS A 24 -1.75 5.36 4.00
CA HIS A 24 -1.92 6.79 3.82
C HIS A 24 -0.56 7.46 3.96
N VAL A 25 -0.20 8.31 3.00
CA VAL A 25 0.98 9.19 3.10
C VAL A 25 0.48 10.57 3.51
N LEU A 26 0.79 10.97 4.75
CA LEU A 26 0.36 12.27 5.27
C LEU A 26 1.33 13.38 4.84
N GLN A 27 2.61 13.07 4.70
CA GLN A 27 3.61 13.99 4.16
C GLN A 27 4.82 13.26 3.56
N GLY A 28 5.45 13.87 2.56
CA GLY A 28 6.59 13.32 1.83
C GLY A 28 6.19 12.58 0.55
N GLU A 29 7.11 11.80 0.00
CA GLU A 29 6.87 10.94 -1.17
C GLU A 29 7.43 9.53 -0.89
N LEU A 30 6.59 8.52 -1.05
CA LEU A 30 6.97 7.12 -0.89
C LEU A 30 7.07 6.43 -2.26
N PRO A 31 8.28 6.19 -2.79
CA PRO A 31 8.46 5.28 -3.91
C PRO A 31 8.30 3.82 -3.42
N LEU A 32 7.28 3.13 -3.93
CA LEU A 32 6.90 1.79 -3.51
C LEU A 32 7.08 0.79 -4.65
N SER A 33 8.06 -0.10 -4.52
CA SER A 33 8.29 -1.21 -5.47
C SER A 33 7.73 -2.54 -4.97
N GLU A 34 7.55 -2.67 -3.65
CA GLU A 34 7.07 -3.89 -3.02
C GLU A 34 6.24 -3.56 -1.78
N LEU A 35 5.09 -4.22 -1.64
CA LEU A 35 4.23 -4.12 -0.46
C LEU A 35 3.93 -5.51 0.07
N ARG A 36 4.48 -5.84 1.24
CA ARG A 36 4.23 -7.13 1.91
C ARG A 36 3.13 -6.99 2.95
N LEU A 37 2.14 -7.88 2.88
CA LEU A 37 0.99 -7.95 3.77
C LEU A 37 0.84 -9.38 4.29
N PRO A 38 1.67 -9.85 5.24
CA PRO A 38 1.67 -11.24 5.71
C PRO A 38 0.32 -11.75 6.25
N PHE A 39 -0.54 -10.84 6.70
CA PHE A 39 -1.89 -11.13 7.19
C PHE A 39 -2.93 -11.25 6.07
N LEU A 40 -2.65 -10.71 4.88
CA LEU A 40 -3.50 -10.65 3.71
C LEU A 40 -2.75 -11.35 2.57
N GLY A 41 -2.74 -12.70 2.59
CA GLY A 41 -2.06 -13.48 1.56
C GLY A 41 -2.42 -12.96 0.16
N ALA A 42 -1.43 -12.78 -0.71
CA ALA A 42 -1.57 -11.99 -1.94
C ALA A 42 -2.71 -12.49 -2.86
N GLU A 43 -3.00 -13.79 -2.86
CA GLU A 43 -4.11 -14.37 -3.63
C GLU A 43 -5.51 -13.93 -3.15
N LYS A 44 -5.62 -13.44 -1.90
CA LYS A 44 -6.87 -12.91 -1.34
C LYS A 44 -7.01 -11.40 -1.56
N ALA A 45 -5.90 -10.70 -1.79
CA ALA A 45 -5.91 -9.28 -2.10
C ALA A 45 -6.25 -9.15 -3.60
N GLY A 46 -7.53 -9.05 -3.91
CA GLY A 46 -8.04 -9.07 -5.28
C GLY A 46 -7.67 -7.85 -6.11
N HIS A 47 -7.34 -6.71 -5.50
CA HIS A 47 -6.97 -5.49 -6.20
C HIS A 47 -6.19 -4.49 -5.31
N ILE A 48 -5.44 -3.62 -5.99
CA ILE A 48 -4.77 -2.47 -5.40
C ILE A 48 -5.25 -1.19 -6.11
N GLN A 49 -5.55 -0.15 -5.33
CA GLN A 49 -5.98 1.15 -5.83
C GLN A 49 -5.14 2.27 -5.26
N HIS A 50 -4.73 3.21 -6.11
CA HIS A 50 -4.07 4.46 -5.76
C HIS A 50 -5.05 5.60 -6.01
N ASN A 51 -5.44 6.31 -4.95
CA ASN A 51 -6.45 7.37 -5.02
C ASN A 51 -7.75 6.97 -5.75
N GLY A 52 -8.16 5.70 -5.58
CA GLY A 52 -9.36 5.14 -6.22
C GLY A 52 -9.16 4.63 -7.65
N GLN A 53 -7.97 4.78 -8.23
CA GLN A 53 -7.63 4.19 -9.53
C GLN A 53 -6.92 2.86 -9.35
N THR A 54 -7.40 1.81 -10.02
CA THR A 54 -6.72 0.51 -10.00
C THR A 54 -5.32 0.62 -10.58
N VAL A 55 -4.34 0.08 -9.86
CA VAL A 55 -2.93 0.08 -10.25
C VAL A 55 -2.48 -1.34 -10.50
N SER A 56 -1.70 -1.54 -11.57
CA SER A 56 -1.13 -2.84 -11.90
C SER A 56 -0.04 -3.21 -10.91
N ALA A 57 -0.18 -4.37 -10.28
CA ALA A 57 0.83 -4.98 -9.43
C ALA A 57 0.74 -6.50 -9.56
N ALA A 58 1.89 -7.17 -9.56
CA ALA A 58 1.95 -8.63 -9.56
C ALA A 58 1.83 -9.15 -8.13
N ALA A 59 0.89 -10.04 -7.87
CA ALA A 59 0.85 -10.78 -6.61
C ALA A 59 2.09 -11.67 -6.49
N GLN A 60 2.84 -11.55 -5.40
CA GLN A 60 4.05 -12.32 -5.16
C GLN A 60 4.14 -12.70 -3.67
N GLY A 61 4.00 -14.00 -3.38
CA GLY A 61 4.10 -14.52 -2.02
C GLY A 61 3.04 -13.92 -1.10
N ASP A 62 3.50 -13.12 -0.14
CA ASP A 62 2.67 -12.45 0.87
C ASP A 62 2.38 -10.99 0.54
N GLY A 63 2.56 -10.56 -0.71
CA GLY A 63 2.37 -9.17 -1.09
C GLY A 63 2.26 -8.91 -2.58
N PHE A 64 2.60 -7.67 -2.94
CA PHE A 64 2.55 -7.14 -4.29
C PHE A 64 3.89 -6.58 -4.72
N HIS A 65 4.26 -6.86 -5.97
CA HIS A 65 5.39 -6.26 -6.66
C HIS A 65 4.91 -5.30 -7.75
N PHE A 66 5.55 -4.14 -7.85
CA PHE A 66 5.28 -3.14 -8.87
C PHE A 66 6.45 -3.07 -9.84
N ASP A 67 6.25 -3.47 -11.10
CA ASP A 67 7.29 -3.48 -12.15
C ASP A 67 7.91 -2.09 -12.35
N THR A 68 7.09 -1.05 -12.18
CA THR A 68 7.53 0.34 -12.08
C THR A 68 7.16 0.87 -10.70
N PRO A 69 8.10 1.47 -9.93
CA PRO A 69 7.80 1.96 -8.59
C PRO A 69 6.62 2.91 -8.59
N LEU A 70 5.61 2.60 -7.78
CA LEU A 70 4.47 3.47 -7.57
C LEU A 70 4.87 4.60 -6.63
N ARG A 71 4.65 5.86 -7.02
CA ARG A 71 4.90 7.02 -6.16
C ARG A 71 3.62 7.41 -5.46
N ILE A 72 3.68 7.47 -4.13
CA ILE A 72 2.56 7.87 -3.28
C ILE A 72 2.98 9.15 -2.54
N GLY A 73 2.38 10.27 -2.90
CA GLY A 73 2.68 11.59 -2.35
C GLY A 73 1.82 11.95 -1.14
N ALA A 74 2.11 13.12 -0.56
CA ALA A 74 1.35 13.70 0.54
C ALA A 74 -0.15 13.84 0.20
N GLY A 75 -1.00 13.37 1.10
CA GLY A 75 -2.45 13.35 0.94
C GLY A 75 -2.99 12.18 0.10
N GLU A 76 -2.10 11.35 -0.45
CA GLU A 76 -2.48 10.20 -1.26
C GLU A 76 -2.56 8.92 -0.42
N ARG A 77 -3.30 7.95 -0.96
CA ARG A 77 -3.45 6.64 -0.32
C ARG A 77 -3.46 5.48 -1.30
N LEU A 78 -2.99 4.35 -0.80
CA LEU A 78 -3.22 3.03 -1.35
C LEU A 78 -4.33 2.32 -0.57
N VAL A 79 -5.21 1.65 -1.31
CA VAL A 79 -6.24 0.74 -0.78
C VAL A 79 -5.98 -0.65 -1.36
N ILE A 80 -5.98 -1.64 -0.48
CA ILE A 80 -5.78 -3.06 -0.79
C ILE A 80 -7.03 -3.82 -0.32
N GLY A 81 -7.62 -4.65 -1.18
CA GLY A 81 -8.77 -5.48 -0.84
C GLY A 81 -9.05 -6.57 -1.86
#